data_AF-A0A6L7II57-F1
#
_entry.id   AF-A0A6L7II57-F1
#
_cell.length_a   1.000
_cell.length_b   1.000
_cell.length_c   1.000
_cell.angle_alpha   90.00
_cell.angle_beta   90.00
_cell.angle_gamma   90.00
#
_symmetry.space_group_name_H-M   'P 1'
#
loop_
_entity.id
_entity.type
_entity.pdbx_description
1 polymer ?
#
loop_
_entity_poly.entity_id
_entity_poly.type
_entity_poly.pdbx_seq_one_letter_code
_entity_poly.pdbx_strand_id
1 'polypeptide(L)'
;MKIKISKPCNENWDAMSPEENGKFCEVCSKIVRDFSESSDEKIYHDLKSYKNICGRFTDHQLQRNIGFSVLSKIALGILISGNTTLVTAQSLTGESVKKIDFKKGLSGFRAVNDTIGRTMWLGMPNQEDIESTQPLIFLDNMRISESKMMKLKPETIKSVNVLSSEESHKKYGQRGAYGAILIESKRKK
;
A
#
# COMPACT_ATOMS: atom_id res chain seq x y z
N MET A 1 4.65 -7.29 14.47
CA MET A 1 5.56 -8.40 14.09
C MET A 1 6.41 -7.89 12.95
N LYS A 2 7.74 -8.06 13.03
CA LYS A 2 8.66 -7.67 11.97
C LYS A 2 9.26 -8.91 11.33
N ILE A 3 9.32 -8.93 10.00
CA ILE A 3 9.92 -10.05 9.26
C ILE A 3 11.44 -9.82 9.23
N LYS A 4 12.19 -10.83 9.67
CA LYS A 4 13.66 -10.83 9.63
C LYS A 4 14.13 -12.14 9.03
N ILE A 5 15.04 -12.06 8.07
CA ILE A 5 15.73 -13.24 7.53
C ILE A 5 16.98 -13.45 8.37
N SER A 6 16.97 -14.44 9.26
CA SER A 6 18.10 -14.74 10.15
C SER A 6 19.27 -15.40 9.42
N LYS A 7 18.98 -16.13 8.34
CA LYS A 7 19.96 -16.84 7.50
C LYS A 7 19.69 -16.50 6.03
N PRO A 8 20.23 -15.39 5.51
CA PRO A 8 20.03 -15.01 4.11
C PRO A 8 20.63 -16.09 3.19
N CYS A 9 19.93 -16.37 2.10
CA CYS A 9 20.33 -17.30 1.06
C CYS A 9 20.63 -16.47 -0.19
N ASN A 10 21.83 -16.59 -0.75
CA ASN A 10 22.27 -15.83 -1.92
C ASN A 10 22.15 -16.64 -3.23
N GLU A 11 21.52 -17.81 -3.17
CA GLU A 11 21.32 -18.67 -4.33
C GLU A 11 20.38 -18.05 -5.36
N ASN A 12 20.62 -18.36 -6.63
CA ASN A 12 19.81 -17.87 -7.73
C ASN A 12 18.45 -18.58 -7.77
N TRP A 13 17.37 -17.84 -7.52
CA TRP A 13 15.99 -18.31 -7.61
C TRP A 13 15.65 -18.97 -8.96
N ASP A 14 16.19 -18.46 -10.05
CA ASP A 14 15.89 -18.97 -11.39
C ASP A 14 16.56 -20.31 -11.67
N ALA A 15 17.63 -20.63 -10.94
CA ALA A 15 18.33 -21.91 -11.03
C ALA A 15 17.74 -23.01 -10.12
N MET A 16 16.76 -22.69 -9.27
CA MET A 16 16.13 -23.64 -8.35
C MET A 16 15.07 -24.52 -9.05
N SER A 17 14.92 -25.75 -8.57
CA SER A 17 13.95 -26.72 -9.08
C SER A 17 12.52 -26.35 -8.65
N PRO A 18 11.52 -26.36 -9.56
CA PRO A 18 10.12 -26.12 -9.20
C PRO A 18 9.60 -27.17 -8.22
N GLU A 19 8.85 -26.74 -7.20
CA GLU A 19 8.22 -27.62 -6.22
C GLU A 19 6.79 -27.15 -5.89
N GLU A 20 6.03 -27.99 -5.20
CA GLU A 20 4.72 -27.59 -4.70
C GLU A 20 4.85 -26.37 -3.77
N ASN A 21 4.19 -25.26 -4.12
CA ASN A 21 4.20 -24.00 -3.38
C ASN A 21 5.55 -23.25 -3.32
N GLY A 22 6.50 -23.51 -4.23
CA GLY A 22 7.75 -22.75 -4.28
C GLY A 22 8.80 -23.35 -5.21
N LYS A 23 10.07 -23.17 -4.83
CA LYS A 23 11.21 -23.82 -5.48
C LYS A 23 12.15 -24.43 -4.45
N PHE A 24 12.70 -25.60 -4.74
CA PHE A 24 13.70 -26.23 -3.88
C PHE A 24 15.08 -25.62 -4.09
N CYS A 25 15.68 -25.13 -3.01
CA CYS A 25 17.08 -24.71 -2.99
C CYS A 25 17.95 -25.85 -2.47
N GLU A 26 18.89 -26.31 -3.30
CA GLU A 26 19.81 -27.40 -2.95
C GLU A 26 20.74 -27.02 -1.79
N VAL A 27 21.23 -25.78 -1.78
CA VAL A 27 22.22 -25.29 -0.80
C VAL A 27 21.65 -25.20 0.61
N CYS A 28 20.45 -24.63 0.77
CA CYS A 28 19.80 -24.55 2.08
C CYS A 28 18.87 -25.74 2.37
N SER A 29 18.72 -26.65 1.40
CA SER A 29 17.88 -27.85 1.42
C SER A 29 16.46 -27.58 1.91
N LYS A 30 15.87 -26.49 1.42
CA LYS A 30 14.50 -26.06 1.78
C LYS A 30 13.73 -25.64 0.55
N ILE A 31 12.41 -25.80 0.63
CA ILE A 31 11.48 -25.16 -0.30
C ILE A 31 11.41 -23.68 0.04
N VAL A 32 11.88 -22.84 -0.88
CA VAL A 32 11.81 -21.39 -0.83
C VAL A 32 10.49 -20.96 -1.46
N ARG A 33 9.63 -20.29 -0.68
CA ARG A 33 8.38 -19.73 -1.19
C ARG A 33 8.57 -18.30 -1.65
N ASP A 34 7.93 -17.92 -2.75
CA ASP A 34 7.99 -16.54 -3.23
C ASP A 34 6.92 -15.68 -2.57
N PHE A 35 7.34 -14.71 -1.76
CA PHE A 35 6.47 -13.71 -1.14
C PHE A 35 6.60 -12.34 -1.80
N SER A 36 7.42 -12.18 -2.85
CA SER A 36 7.71 -10.87 -3.46
C SER A 36 6.45 -10.09 -3.87
N GLU A 37 5.42 -10.81 -4.32
CA GLU A 37 4.11 -10.27 -4.72
C GLU A 37 2.98 -10.57 -3.70
N SER A 38 3.33 -10.99 -2.48
CA SER A 38 2.34 -11.33 -1.44
C SER A 38 1.96 -10.13 -0.58
N SER A 39 0.68 -10.05 -0.23
CA SER A 39 0.17 -9.11 0.76
C SER A 39 0.62 -9.45 2.18
N ASP A 40 0.59 -8.46 3.06
CA ASP A 40 0.94 -8.62 4.47
C ASP A 40 0.04 -9.63 5.20
N GLU A 41 -1.24 -9.68 4.85
CA GLU A 41 -2.21 -10.67 5.33
C GLU A 41 -1.77 -12.09 4.98
N LYS A 42 -1.41 -12.31 3.70
CA LYS A 42 -0.98 -13.61 3.22
C LYS A 42 0.36 -14.03 3.83
N ILE A 43 1.32 -13.11 3.89
CA ILE A 43 2.62 -13.36 4.53
C ILE A 43 2.41 -13.73 6.00
N TYR A 44 1.63 -12.94 6.73
CA TYR A 44 1.34 -13.21 8.14
C TYR A 44 0.72 -14.60 8.34
N HIS A 45 -0.29 -14.94 7.54
CA HIS A 45 -0.96 -16.23 7.61
C HIS A 45 0.01 -17.39 7.31
N ASP A 46 0.77 -17.32 6.23
CA ASP A 46 1.68 -18.39 5.83
C ASP A 46 2.83 -18.58 6.84
N LEU A 47 3.39 -17.47 7.36
CA LEU A 47 4.41 -17.52 8.42
C LEU A 47 3.87 -18.07 9.76
N LYS A 48 2.56 -17.98 10.01
CA LYS A 48 1.91 -18.56 11.19
C LYS A 48 1.57 -20.03 11.01
N SER A 49 1.14 -20.43 9.82
CA SER A 49 0.70 -21.80 9.53
C SER A 49 1.88 -22.77 9.36
N TYR A 50 3.01 -22.31 8.83
CA TYR A 50 4.18 -23.17 8.59
C TYR A 50 5.33 -22.82 9.54
N LYS A 51 5.86 -23.84 10.22
CA LYS A 51 7.12 -23.72 10.98
C LYS A 51 8.30 -23.91 10.04
N ASN A 52 9.38 -23.15 10.23
CA ASN A 52 10.67 -23.27 9.50
C ASN A 52 10.65 -23.00 7.98
N ILE A 53 9.73 -22.16 7.52
CA ILE A 53 9.66 -21.73 6.12
C ILE A 53 10.88 -20.92 5.67
N CYS A 54 11.31 -21.12 4.42
CA CYS A 54 12.22 -20.22 3.71
C CYS A 54 11.41 -19.39 2.71
N GLY A 55 11.70 -18.09 2.61
CA GLY A 55 10.93 -17.18 1.78
C GLY A 55 11.82 -16.19 1.03
N ARG A 56 11.42 -15.89 -0.20
CA ARG A 56 11.95 -14.78 -1.00
C ARG A 56 11.07 -13.56 -0.76
N PHE A 57 11.70 -12.46 -0.34
CA PHE A 57 11.02 -11.20 -0.01
C PHE A 57 11.69 -10.05 -0.75
N THR A 58 10.93 -8.98 -0.99
CA THR A 58 11.51 -7.69 -1.39
C THR A 58 12.06 -6.96 -0.15
N ASP A 59 13.02 -6.06 -0.34
CA ASP A 59 13.59 -5.27 0.76
C ASP A 59 12.53 -4.51 1.56
N HIS A 60 11.49 -4.02 0.88
CA HIS A 60 10.39 -3.30 1.50
C HIS A 60 9.48 -4.18 2.38
N GLN A 61 9.53 -5.51 2.25
CA GLN A 61 8.78 -6.43 3.11
C GLN A 61 9.56 -6.80 4.39
N LEU A 62 10.86 -6.50 4.46
CA LEU A 62 11.71 -6.84 5.58
C LEU A 62 11.85 -5.67 6.57
N GLN A 63 12.17 -6.00 7.82
CA GLN A 63 12.47 -5.06 8.92
C GLN A 63 11.39 -4.02 9.26
N ARG A 64 10.23 -4.06 8.58
CA ARG A 64 9.05 -3.27 8.93
C ARG A 64 8.01 -4.08 9.68
N ASN A 65 7.11 -3.40 10.37
CA ASN A 65 5.92 -4.01 10.94
C ASN A 65 4.96 -4.44 9.83
N ILE A 66 4.37 -5.62 10.01
CA ILE A 66 3.22 -6.06 9.23
C ILE A 66 2.06 -5.09 9.50
N GLY A 67 1.52 -4.53 8.42
CA GLY A 67 0.41 -3.61 8.40
C GLY A 67 -0.70 -4.15 7.52
N PHE A 68 -1.92 -4.16 8.03
CA PHE A 68 -3.11 -4.60 7.31
C PHE A 68 -3.90 -3.37 6.86
N SER A 69 -4.29 -3.33 5.59
CA SER A 69 -5.17 -2.27 5.10
C SER A 69 -6.61 -2.63 5.48
N VAL A 70 -7.10 -2.10 6.60
CA VAL A 70 -8.50 -2.25 6.97
C VAL A 70 -9.29 -1.17 6.23
N LEU A 71 -10.06 -1.60 5.23
CA LEU A 71 -11.12 -0.77 4.68
C LEU A 71 -12.13 -0.54 5.82
N SER A 72 -12.33 0.71 6.22
CA SER A 72 -13.45 1.06 7.09
C SER A 72 -14.71 0.65 6.35
N LYS A 73 -15.44 -0.36 6.81
CA LYS A 73 -16.75 -0.70 6.24
C LYS A 73 -17.71 0.46 6.52
N ILE A 74 -17.88 1.43 5.63
CA ILE A 74 -18.95 2.42 5.80
C ILE A 74 -19.63 2.77 4.46
N ALA A 75 -20.93 2.47 4.45
CA ALA A 75 -22.03 2.92 3.60
C ALA A 75 -21.68 3.52 2.23
N LEU A 76 -21.91 2.71 1.18
CA LEU A 76 -22.23 3.19 -0.16
C LEU A 76 -23.55 3.99 -0.10
N GLY A 77 -23.48 5.24 0.37
CA GLY A 77 -24.55 6.23 0.28
C GLY A 77 -24.69 6.77 -1.14
N ILE A 78 -24.71 5.89 -2.14
CA ILE A 78 -25.01 6.22 -3.52
C ILE A 78 -26.12 5.28 -3.97
N LEU A 79 -27.36 5.60 -3.60
CA LEU A 79 -28.54 5.10 -4.32
C LEU A 79 -28.57 5.79 -5.68
N ILE A 80 -27.83 5.26 -6.66
CA ILE A 80 -28.15 5.53 -8.07
C ILE A 80 -29.00 4.36 -8.52
N SER A 81 -30.30 4.58 -8.60
CA SER A 81 -31.19 3.73 -9.38
C SER A 81 -30.79 3.84 -10.86
N GLY A 82 -29.96 2.93 -11.35
CA GLY A 82 -29.62 2.83 -12.77
C GLY A 82 -28.25 2.19 -13.03
N ASN A 83 -28.28 0.92 -13.43
CA ASN A 83 -27.26 0.14 -14.15
C ASN A 83 -25.76 0.50 -14.03
N THR A 84 -25.06 -0.36 -13.29
CA THR A 84 -23.70 -0.89 -13.50
C THR A 84 -22.64 0.02 -14.13
N THR A 85 -21.75 0.59 -13.32
CA THR A 85 -20.30 0.40 -13.50
C THR A 85 -19.61 0.47 -12.15
N LEU A 86 -18.70 -0.47 -11.95
CA LEU A 86 -17.91 -0.72 -10.76
C LEU A 86 -17.06 0.52 -10.41
N VAL A 87 -17.03 0.88 -9.13
CA VAL A 87 -16.37 2.06 -8.57
C VAL A 87 -14.91 2.15 -9.05
N THR A 88 -14.63 3.10 -9.93
CA THR A 88 -13.29 3.49 -10.39
C THR A 88 -12.96 4.84 -9.76
N ALA A 89 -11.84 4.94 -9.05
CA ALA A 89 -11.19 6.11 -8.48
C ALA A 89 -12.06 7.37 -8.24
N GLN A 90 -12.26 7.74 -6.97
CA GLN A 90 -12.96 9.00 -6.64
C GLN A 90 -12.05 10.20 -6.93
N SER A 91 -12.28 10.86 -8.06
CA SER A 91 -11.60 12.09 -8.46
C SER A 91 -12.24 13.31 -7.79
N LEU A 92 -11.45 14.07 -7.02
CA LEU A 92 -11.87 15.29 -6.33
C LEU A 92 -11.35 16.51 -7.11
N THR A 93 -12.26 17.44 -7.43
CA THR A 93 -11.95 18.69 -8.14
C THR A 93 -12.67 19.89 -7.51
N GLY A 94 -12.17 21.10 -7.77
CA GLY A 94 -12.84 22.35 -7.41
C GLY A 94 -13.13 22.48 -5.91
N GLU A 95 -14.41 22.62 -5.56
CA GLU A 95 -14.85 22.84 -4.18
C GLU A 95 -14.59 21.66 -3.24
N SER A 96 -14.62 20.43 -3.76
CA SER A 96 -14.31 19.23 -2.97
C SER A 96 -12.85 19.20 -2.49
N VAL A 97 -11.91 19.75 -3.26
CA VAL A 97 -10.50 19.88 -2.87
C VAL A 97 -10.32 20.87 -1.72
N LYS A 98 -11.14 21.94 -1.69
CA LYS A 98 -11.09 22.94 -0.60
C LYS A 98 -11.51 22.38 0.75
N LYS A 99 -12.31 21.30 0.76
CA LYS A 99 -12.73 20.60 2.00
C LYS A 99 -11.61 19.74 2.60
N ILE A 100 -10.54 19.49 1.84
CA ILE A 100 -9.40 18.69 2.29
C ILE A 100 -8.48 19.57 3.14
N ASP A 101 -8.34 19.20 4.40
CA ASP A 101 -7.36 19.82 5.29
C ASP A 101 -6.00 19.12 5.14
N PHE A 102 -5.19 19.61 4.20
CA PHE A 102 -3.85 19.06 3.94
C PHE A 102 -2.95 19.12 5.19
N LYS A 103 -3.15 20.07 6.10
CA LYS A 103 -2.35 20.19 7.33
C LYS A 103 -2.56 19.01 8.28
N LYS A 104 -3.67 18.28 8.15
CA LYS A 104 -3.97 17.06 8.90
C LYS A 104 -3.43 15.79 8.22
N GLY A 105 -2.70 15.92 7.11
CA GLY A 105 -2.11 14.80 6.39
C GLY A 105 -3.19 13.84 5.88
N LEU A 106 -2.92 12.54 5.96
CA LEU A 106 -3.83 11.48 5.54
C LEU A 106 -5.16 11.49 6.32
N SER A 107 -5.18 11.98 7.56
CA SER A 107 -6.43 12.09 8.33
C SER A 107 -7.39 13.12 7.74
N GLY A 108 -6.86 14.20 7.14
CA GLY A 108 -7.66 15.19 6.41
C GLY A 108 -8.31 14.61 5.15
N PHE A 109 -7.60 13.71 4.45
CA PHE A 109 -8.15 12.98 3.31
C PHE A 109 -9.25 11.99 3.72
N ARG A 110 -9.03 11.23 4.81
CA ARG A 110 -10.01 10.25 5.31
C ARG A 110 -11.32 10.88 5.77
N ALA A 111 -11.31 12.14 6.20
CA ALA A 111 -12.53 12.87 6.54
C ALA A 111 -13.41 13.17 5.31
N VAL A 112 -12.82 13.17 4.10
CA VAL A 112 -13.49 13.49 2.84
C VAL A 112 -13.70 12.24 1.97
N ASN A 113 -12.82 11.25 2.09
CA ASN A 113 -12.86 10.01 1.32
C ASN A 113 -12.36 8.81 2.14
N ASP A 114 -13.25 7.87 2.44
CA ASP A 114 -12.98 6.67 3.26
C ASP A 114 -12.44 5.47 2.45
N THR A 115 -12.22 5.62 1.14
CA THR A 115 -11.58 4.57 0.31
C THR A 115 -10.10 4.35 0.66
N ILE A 116 -9.48 5.31 1.35
CA ILE A 116 -8.14 5.14 1.91
C ILE A 116 -8.24 4.34 3.19
N GLY A 117 -7.92 3.04 3.10
CA GLY A 117 -7.87 2.14 4.24
C GLY A 117 -7.08 2.70 5.43
N ARG A 118 -7.48 2.30 6.62
CA ARG A 118 -6.69 2.51 7.84
C ARG A 118 -5.70 1.38 7.95
N THR A 119 -4.42 1.71 7.98
CA THR A 119 -3.40 0.71 8.25
C THR A 119 -3.45 0.36 9.73
N MET A 120 -3.70 -0.92 10.03
CA MET A 120 -3.57 -1.48 11.36
C MET A 120 -2.26 -2.25 11.47
N TRP A 121 -1.44 -1.93 12.46
CA TRP A 121 -0.17 -2.60 12.69
C TRP A 121 -0.27 -3.65 13.78
N LEU A 122 0.49 -4.74 13.60
CA LEU A 122 0.77 -5.65 14.69
C LEU A 122 1.86 -5.07 15.60
N GLY A 123 1.45 -4.29 16.60
CA GLY A 123 2.33 -3.60 17.56
C GLY A 123 2.45 -2.10 17.28
N MET A 124 3.36 -1.42 17.98
CA MET A 124 3.60 0.02 17.77
C MET A 124 4.52 0.23 16.55
N PRO A 125 4.09 0.97 15.52
CA PRO A 125 4.94 1.32 14.38
C PRO A 125 5.92 2.44 14.74
N ASN A 126 7.12 2.39 14.14
CA ASN A 126 8.03 3.53 14.07
C ASN A 126 7.78 4.35 12.79
N GLN A 127 8.57 5.39 12.56
CA GLN A 127 8.43 6.25 11.37
C GLN A 127 8.57 5.50 10.04
N GLU A 128 9.53 4.57 9.94
CA GLU A 128 9.76 3.75 8.75
C GLU A 128 8.60 2.78 8.49
N ASP A 129 8.03 2.21 9.56
CA ASP A 129 6.83 1.37 9.51
C ASP A 129 5.65 2.19 8.95
N ILE A 130 5.45 3.42 9.44
CA ILE A 130 4.41 4.33 8.94
C ILE A 130 4.66 4.64 7.46
N GLU A 131 5.90 4.94 7.08
CA GLU A 131 6.24 5.33 5.70
C GLU A 131 6.10 4.21 4.68
N SER A 132 6.35 2.97 5.08
CA SER A 132 6.24 1.77 4.25
C SER A 132 4.83 1.21 4.18
N THR A 133 3.95 1.59 5.10
CA THR A 133 2.58 1.06 5.18
C THR A 133 1.50 2.14 5.04
N GLN A 134 1.87 3.30 4.49
CA GLN A 134 0.95 4.36 4.11
C GLN A 134 0.65 4.35 2.61
N PRO A 135 -0.47 4.97 2.17
CA PRO A 135 -0.74 5.19 0.77
C PRO A 135 0.40 5.95 0.09
N LEU A 136 0.68 5.62 -1.18
CA LEU A 136 1.66 6.36 -1.98
C LEU A 136 1.15 7.77 -2.29
N ILE A 137 1.95 8.80 -2.04
CA ILE A 137 1.56 10.19 -2.31
C ILE A 137 2.39 10.72 -3.47
N PHE A 138 1.72 11.24 -4.49
CA PHE A 138 2.34 11.86 -5.65
C PHE A 138 1.85 13.30 -5.82
N LEU A 139 2.76 14.20 -6.16
CA LEU A 139 2.47 15.55 -6.63
C LEU A 139 3.06 15.69 -8.04
N ASP A 140 2.21 15.98 -9.02
CA ASP A 140 2.61 16.10 -10.43
C ASP A 140 3.43 14.89 -10.90
N ASN A 141 2.95 13.70 -10.55
CA ASN A 141 3.57 12.39 -10.84
C ASN A 141 4.92 12.12 -10.12
N MET A 142 5.37 13.02 -9.25
CA MET A 142 6.56 12.84 -8.41
C MET A 142 6.18 12.37 -7.01
N ARG A 143 6.82 11.29 -6.52
CA ARG A 143 6.57 10.79 -5.16
C ARG A 143 7.03 11.81 -4.11
N ILE A 144 6.17 12.10 -3.14
CA ILE A 144 6.45 13.00 -2.02
C ILE A 144 6.12 12.32 -0.69
N SER A 145 6.66 12.86 0.41
CA SER A 145 6.30 12.46 1.77
C SER A 145 4.99 13.13 2.21
N GLU A 146 4.33 12.56 3.21
CA GLU A 146 3.18 13.20 3.87
C GLU A 146 3.55 14.60 4.39
N SER A 147 4.74 14.76 4.98
CA SER A 147 5.23 16.05 5.47
C SER A 147 5.37 17.13 4.38
N LYS A 148 5.68 16.74 3.14
CA LYS A 148 5.67 17.65 1.98
C LYS A 148 4.25 17.96 1.53
N MET A 149 3.36 16.95 1.52
CA MET A 149 1.95 17.12 1.21
C MET A 149 1.25 18.09 2.18
N MET A 150 1.56 18.02 3.48
CA MET A 150 0.97 18.89 4.51
C MET A 150 1.27 20.39 4.30
N LYS A 151 2.33 20.70 3.55
CA LYS A 151 2.72 22.08 3.22
C LYS A 151 2.01 22.63 1.99
N LEU A 152 1.24 21.79 1.27
CA LEU A 152 0.50 22.21 0.10
C LEU A 152 -0.72 23.06 0.47
N LYS A 153 -1.06 23.99 -0.42
CA LYS A 153 -2.18 24.90 -0.27
C LYS A 153 -3.31 24.50 -1.22
N PRO A 154 -4.55 24.27 -0.74
CA PRO A 154 -5.66 23.83 -1.59
C PRO A 154 -5.88 24.70 -2.84
N GLU A 155 -5.61 26.00 -2.75
CA GLU A 155 -5.81 26.96 -3.85
C GLU A 155 -4.87 26.70 -5.03
N THR A 156 -3.72 26.06 -4.77
CA THR A 156 -2.70 25.71 -5.77
C THR A 156 -2.95 24.35 -6.41
N ILE A 157 -3.91 23.58 -5.91
CA ILE A 157 -4.22 22.23 -6.37
C ILE A 157 -5.34 22.26 -7.41
N LYS A 158 -5.15 21.54 -8.51
CA LYS A 158 -6.11 21.40 -9.61
C LYS A 158 -7.08 20.25 -9.32
N SER A 159 -6.55 19.09 -8.97
CA SER A 159 -7.31 17.88 -8.68
C SER A 159 -6.57 16.96 -7.72
N VAL A 160 -7.33 16.10 -7.05
CA VAL A 160 -6.78 14.98 -6.27
C VAL A 160 -7.52 13.70 -6.63
N ASN A 161 -6.79 12.68 -7.09
CA ASN A 161 -7.33 11.36 -7.36
C ASN A 161 -6.88 10.39 -6.27
N VAL A 162 -7.83 9.73 -5.63
CA VAL A 162 -7.56 8.71 -4.63
C VAL A 162 -7.80 7.34 -5.24
N LEU A 163 -6.79 6.48 -5.17
CA LEU A 163 -6.84 5.09 -5.61
C LEU A 163 -6.98 4.18 -4.40
N SER A 164 -7.91 3.24 -4.49
CA SER A 164 -8.05 2.15 -3.53
C SER A 164 -6.80 1.27 -3.49
N SER A 165 -6.67 0.42 -2.45
CA SER A 165 -5.58 -0.56 -2.36
C SER A 165 -5.49 -1.46 -3.60
N GLU A 166 -6.63 -1.88 -4.14
CA GLU A 166 -6.68 -2.73 -5.34
C GLU A 166 -6.20 -1.99 -6.60
N GLU A 167 -6.72 -0.80 -6.88
CA GLU A 167 -6.32 -0.01 -8.05
C GLU A 167 -4.85 0.41 -7.98
N SER A 168 -4.41 0.80 -6.79
CA SER A 168 -3.04 1.20 -6.52
C SER A 168 -2.09 0.00 -6.64
N HIS A 169 -2.46 -1.18 -6.15
CA HIS A 169 -1.68 -2.40 -6.32
C HIS A 169 -1.54 -2.77 -7.80
N LYS A 170 -2.62 -2.70 -8.59
CA LYS A 170 -2.56 -2.93 -10.05
C LYS A 170 -1.58 -1.98 -10.75
N LYS A 171 -1.46 -0.73 -10.27
CA LYS A 171 -0.61 0.29 -10.90
C LYS A 171 0.84 0.31 -10.39
N TYR A 172 1.04 0.06 -9.10
CA TYR A 172 2.33 0.25 -8.42
C TYR A 172 2.86 -1.02 -7.74
N GLY A 173 2.25 -2.18 -8.01
CA GLY A 173 2.58 -3.46 -7.39
C GLY A 173 2.42 -3.43 -5.87
N GLN A 174 3.24 -4.21 -5.18
CA GLN A 174 3.20 -4.30 -3.71
C GLN A 174 3.42 -2.95 -3.00
N ARG A 175 4.13 -2.00 -3.63
CA ARG A 175 4.30 -0.64 -3.07
C ARG A 175 2.99 0.15 -3.02
N GLY A 176 2.03 -0.22 -3.87
CA GLY A 176 0.68 0.35 -3.91
C GLY A 176 -0.34 -0.34 -3.02
N ALA A 177 0.05 -1.38 -2.27
CA ALA A 177 -0.88 -2.21 -1.49
C ALA A 177 -1.73 -1.43 -0.46
N TYR A 178 -1.27 -0.25 -0.02
CA TYR A 178 -1.96 0.62 0.93
C TYR A 178 -2.73 1.77 0.26
N GLY A 179 -2.92 1.74 -1.06
CA GLY A 179 -3.58 2.79 -1.83
C GLY A 179 -2.63 3.87 -2.34
N ALA A 180 -3.16 4.86 -3.07
CA ALA A 180 -2.38 5.99 -3.55
C ALA A 180 -3.22 7.28 -3.65
N ILE A 181 -2.56 8.42 -3.47
CA ILE A 181 -3.10 9.77 -3.62
C ILE A 181 -2.30 10.46 -4.71
N LEU A 182 -2.96 10.86 -5.79
CA LEU A 182 -2.36 11.56 -6.93
C LEU A 182 -2.86 13.00 -6.92
N ILE A 183 -1.95 13.93 -6.65
CA ILE A 183 -2.24 15.37 -6.57
C ILE A 183 -1.70 16.04 -7.83
N GLU A 184 -2.54 16.81 -8.52
CA GLU A 184 -2.12 17.65 -9.65
C GLU A 184 -2.15 19.12 -9.23
N SER A 185 -1.07 19.86 -9.50
CA SER A 185 -1.03 21.30 -9.27
C SER A 185 -1.68 22.07 -10.42
N LYS A 186 -2.15 23.30 -10.14
CA LYS A 186 -2.54 24.24 -11.18
C LYS A 186 -1.26 24.69 -11.90
N ARG A 187 -1.19 24.45 -13.21
CA ARG A 187 -0.11 25.02 -14.03
C ARG A 187 -0.08 26.53 -13.83
N LYS A 188 1.08 27.08 -13.44
CA LYS A 188 1.28 28.53 -13.52
C LYS A 188 1.18 28.91 -15.00
N LYS A 189 0.22 29.76 -15.33
CA LYS A 189 0.20 30.47 -16.61
C LYS A 189 1.40 31.40 -16.67
#